data_AF-A0A381ZUP3-F1
#
_entry.id   AF-A0A381ZUP3-F1
#
_cell.length_a   1.000
_cell.length_b   1.000
_cell.length_c   1.000
_cell.angle_alpha   90.00
_cell.angle_beta   90.00
_cell.angle_gamma   90.00
#
_symmetry.space_group_name_H-M   'P 1'
#
loop_
_entity.id
_entity.type
_entity.pdbx_description
1 polymer ?
#
loop_
_entity_poly.entity_id
_entity_poly.type
_entity_poly.pdbx_seq_one_letter_code
_entity_poly.pdbx_strand_id
1 'polypeptide(L)' 'MCAEAREAFDIRSELRGSHWVAWLQNSESQKPEDAVILIGANQEQAEERARRWAERKATGSK' A
#
# COMPACT_ATOMS: atom_id res chain seq x y z
N MET A 1 23.18 4.01 11.75
CA MET A 1 22.46 3.46 10.57
C MET A 1 21.82 4.62 9.86
N CYS A 2 22.20 4.90 8.61
CA CYS A 2 21.60 5.96 7.82
C CYS A 2 20.14 5.61 7.53
N ALA A 3 19.21 6.44 8.01
CA ALA A 3 17.82 6.42 7.57
C ALA A 3 17.80 6.95 6.13
N GLU A 4 17.66 6.04 5.16
CA GLU A 4 17.37 6.43 3.79
C GLU A 4 15.94 6.96 3.74
N ALA A 5 15.82 8.28 3.75
CA ALA A 5 14.61 9.04 3.51
C ALA A 5 14.14 8.90 2.05
N ARG A 6 13.60 7.72 1.72
CA ARG A 6 12.65 7.43 0.64
C ARG A 6 11.64 6.51 1.28
N GLU A 7 10.54 7.09 1.72
CA GLU A 7 9.55 6.42 2.58
C GLU A 7 9.25 5.00 2.08
N ALA A 8 9.79 4.01 2.81
CA ALA A 8 9.72 2.61 2.41
C ALA A 8 8.34 2.08 2.79
N PHE A 9 7.38 2.17 1.86
CA PHE A 9 6.05 1.61 2.03
C PHE A 9 6.07 0.11 1.76
N ASP A 10 5.50 -0.67 2.68
CA ASP A 10 5.24 -2.10 2.51
C ASP A 10 3.80 -2.31 2.00
N ILE A 11 3.62 -3.23 1.05
CA ILE A 11 2.28 -3.57 0.53
C ILE A 11 1.76 -4.76 1.34
N ARG A 12 0.69 -4.53 2.09
CA ARG A 12 -0.02 -5.57 2.82
C ARG A 12 -1.29 -5.94 2.08
N SER A 13 -1.57 -7.24 1.98
CA SER A 13 -2.81 -7.77 1.42
C SER A 13 -3.47 -8.76 2.39
N GLU A 14 -4.80 -8.71 2.50
CA GLU A 14 -5.61 -9.55 3.37
C GLU A 14 -6.92 -9.95 2.68
N LEU A 15 -7.38 -11.18 2.92
CA LEU A 15 -8.70 -11.63 2.47
C LEU A 15 -9.76 -11.21 3.49
N ARG A 16 -10.67 -10.31 3.09
CA ARG A 16 -11.82 -9.85 3.89
C ARG A 16 -13.10 -10.43 3.30
N GLY A 17 -13.52 -11.57 3.85
CA GLY A 17 -14.73 -12.27 3.38
C GLY A 17 -14.54 -12.77 1.94
N SER A 18 -15.32 -12.22 1.01
CA SER A 18 -15.27 -12.59 -0.42
C SER A 18 -14.35 -11.70 -1.27
N HIS A 19 -13.70 -10.70 -0.68
CA HIS A 19 -12.87 -9.74 -1.41
C HIS A 19 -11.46 -9.67 -0.84
N TRP A 20 -10.49 -9.44 -1.73
CA TRP A 20 -9.12 -9.14 -1.34
C TRP A 20 -8.95 -7.65 -1.15
N VAL A 21 -8.31 -7.28 -0.06
CA VAL A 21 -7.96 -5.90 0.26
C VAL A 21 -6.46 -5.76 0.31
N ALA A 22 -5.93 -4.66 -0.20
CA ALA A 22 -4.53 -4.31 -0.07
C ALA A 22 -4.37 -2.86 0.34
N TRP A 23 -3.36 -2.56 1.14
CA TRP A 23 -3.04 -1.21 1.61
C TRP A 23 -1.54 -1.02 1.73
N LEU A 24 -1.12 0.25 1.69
CA LEU A 24 0.25 0.65 1.97
C LEU A 24 0.41 0.88 3.46
N GLN A 25 1.43 0.25 4.03
CA GLN A 25 1.83 0.42 5.41
C GLN A 25 3.20 1.08 5.46
N ASN A 26 3.36 2.10 6.30
CA ASN A 26 4.67 2.66 6.56
C ASN A 26 5.52 1.63 7.33
N SER A 27 6.70 1.28 6.83
CA SER A 27 7.55 0.24 7.43
C SER A 27 8.05 0.58 8.84
N GLU A 28 8.18 1.86 9.17
CA GLU A 28 8.64 2.32 10.50
C GLU A 28 7.49 2.36 11.50
N SER A 29 6.34 2.92 11.09
CA SER A 29 5.20 3.11 12.00
C SER A 29 4.23 1.92 12.03
N GLN A 30 4.34 0.98 11.08
CA GLN A 30 3.39 -0.10 10.85
C GLN A 30 1.92 0.36 10.75
N LYS A 31 1.71 1.63 10.41
CA LYS A 31 0.41 2.25 10.28
C LYS A 31 0.05 2.35 8.80
N PRO A 32 -1.24 2.18 8.45
CA PRO A 32 -1.70 2.51 7.11
C PRO A 32 -1.44 3.99 6.87
N GLU A 33 -0.76 4.30 5.79
CA GLU A 33 -0.28 5.66 5.54
C GLU A 33 -1.43 6.65 5.28
N ASP A 34 -2.54 6.16 4.72
CA ASP A 34 -3.65 7.01 4.26
C ASP A 34 -5.05 6.40 4.51
N ALA A 35 -5.15 5.30 5.28
CA ALA A 35 -6.40 4.54 5.44
C ALA A 35 -7.08 4.13 4.11
N VAL A 36 -6.33 4.11 3.00
CA VAL A 36 -6.81 3.72 1.68
C VAL A 36 -6.74 2.20 1.54
N ILE A 37 -7.92 1.58 1.40
CA ILE A 37 -8.08 0.14 1.20
C ILE A 37 -8.41 -0.10 -0.28
N LEU A 38 -7.53 -0.82 -0.97
CA LEU A 38 -7.67 -1.13 -2.38
C LEU A 38 -8.23 -2.53 -2.53
N ILE A 39 -9.46 -2.60 -3.03
CA ILE A 39 -10.20 -3.85 -3.18
C ILE A 39 -9.89 -4.46 -4.55
N GLY A 40 -9.55 -5.75 -4.55
CA GLY A 40 -9.39 -6.59 -5.72
C GLY A 40 -10.30 -7.83 -5.64
N ALA A 41 -10.69 -8.35 -6.81
CA ALA A 41 -11.39 -9.64 -6.89
C ALA A 41 -10.48 -10.82 -6.47
N ASN A 42 -9.16 -10.62 -6.56
CA ASN A 42 -8.13 -11.55 -6.13
C ASN A 42 -6.94 -10.77 -5.51
N GLN A 43 -6.03 -11.50 -4.87
CA GLN A 43 -4.85 -10.93 -4.19
C GLN A 43 -4.01 -10.08 -5.14
N GLU A 44 -3.66 -10.64 -6.30
CA GLU A 44 -2.78 -10.00 -7.28
C GLU A 44 -3.35 -8.67 -7.79
N GLN A 45 -4.65 -8.59 -8.04
CA GLN A 45 -5.31 -7.33 -8.42
C GLN A 45 -5.33 -6.31 -7.29
N ALA A 46 -5.51 -6.74 -6.05
CA ALA A 46 -5.44 -5.83 -4.91
C ALA A 46 -4.02 -5.26 -4.77
N GLU A 47 -3.00 -6.11 -4.88
CA GLU A 47 -1.59 -5.71 -4.82
C GLU A 47 -1.16 -4.81 -6.00
N GLU A 48 -1.62 -5.11 -7.22
CA GLU A 48 -1.34 -4.25 -8.38
C GLU A 48 -1.95 -2.85 -8.18
N ARG A 49 -3.17 -2.78 -7.66
CA ARG A 49 -3.80 -1.49 -7.32
C ARG A 49 -2.98 -0.76 -6.25
N ALA A 50 -2.48 -1.47 -5.24
CA ALA A 50 -1.62 -0.89 -4.20
C ALA A 50 -0.30 -0.35 -4.76
N ARG A 51 0.34 -1.08 -5.68
CA ARG A 51 1.52 -0.58 -6.42
C ARG A 51 1.21 0.70 -7.18
N ARG A 52 0.16 0.70 -8.00
CA ARG A 52 -0.25 1.89 -8.77
C ARG A 52 -0.61 3.08 -7.88
N TRP A 53 -1.16 2.82 -6.70
CA TRP A 53 -1.45 3.84 -5.71
C TRP A 53 -0.16 4.46 -5.13
N ALA A 54 0.83 3.62 -4.79
CA ALA A 54 2.15 4.08 -4.34
C ALA A 54 2.84 4.94 -5.41
N GLU A 55 2.79 4.52 -6.68
CA GLU A 55 3.32 5.29 -7.81
C GLU A 55 2.63 6.65 -7.92
N ARG A 56 1.29 6.68 -7.86
CA ARG A 56 0.52 7.93 -7.87
C ARG A 56 0.92 8.88 -6.73
N LYS A 57 1.09 8.36 -5.52
CA LYS A 57 1.55 9.15 -4.36
C LYS A 57 2.96 9.71 -4.55
N ALA A 58 3.87 8.92 -5.10
CA ALA A 58 5.21 9.37 -5.44
C ALA A 58 5.20 10.48 -6.51
N THR A 59 4.29 10.42 -7.48
CA THR A 59 4.17 11.45 -8.54
C THR A 59 3.31 12.67 -8.16
N GLY A 60 2.39 12.51 -7.20
CA GLY A 60 1.39 13.51 -6.83
C GLY A 60 1.82 14.47 -5.73
N SER A 61 3.02 14.30 -5.17
CA SER A 61 3.62 15.28 -4.25
C SER A 61 4.24 16.43 -5.06
N LYS A 62 3.41 17.40 -5.45
CA LYS A 62 3.87 18.70 -5.99
C LYS A 62 3.01 19.83 -5.44
#